data_AF-A0A932DB15-F1
#
_entry.id   AF-A0A932DB15-F1
#
_cell.length_a   1.000
_cell.length_b   1.000
_cell.length_c   1.000
_cell.angle_alpha   90.00
_cell.angle_beta   90.00
_cell.angle_gamma   90.00
#
_symmetry.space_group_name_H-M   'P 1'
#
loop_
_entity.id
_entity.type
_entity.pdbx_description
1 polymer ?
#
loop_
_entity_poly.entity_id
_entity_poly.type
_entity_poly.pdbx_seq_one_letter_code
_entity_poly.pdbx_strand_id
1 'polypeptide(L)'
;MKRGKTTPRFVLCMEADADSDLTPRKGYDVLADPKAEREGFLRVLDESGDDYLYPADCFVDIGLPPTAKRRLVHFREEVSPVT
;
A
#
# COMPACT_ATOMS: atom_id res chain seq x y z
N MET A 1 -7.83 4.49 -22.14
CA MET A 1 -8.22 5.11 -20.84
C MET A 1 -7.01 5.88 -20.31
N LYS A 2 -7.13 7.19 -20.06
CA LYS A 2 -6.03 8.02 -19.55
C LYS A 2 -5.85 7.72 -18.06
N ARG A 3 -4.69 7.20 -17.64
CA ARG A 3 -4.35 7.10 -16.22
C ARG A 3 -4.28 8.52 -15.67
N GLY A 4 -5.27 8.93 -14.89
CA GLY A 4 -5.16 10.14 -14.08
C GLY A 4 -3.91 10.01 -13.22
N LYS A 5 -3.13 11.08 -13.06
CA LYS A 5 -2.02 11.10 -12.11
C LYS A 5 -2.59 11.02 -10.70
N THR A 6 -2.84 9.82 -10.21
CA THR A 6 -3.16 9.59 -8.80
C THR A 6 -1.89 9.81 -8.00
N THR A 7 -1.92 10.77 -7.09
CA THR A 7 -0.86 10.90 -6.08
C THR A 7 -0.83 9.62 -5.26
N PRO A 8 0.33 8.94 -5.15
CA PRO A 8 0.43 7.73 -4.36
C PRO A 8 0.06 8.03 -2.90
N ARG A 9 -0.81 7.17 -2.36
CA ARG A 9 -1.26 7.20 -0.98
C ARG A 9 -0.55 6.07 -0.24
N PHE A 10 -0.01 6.38 0.93
CA PHE A 10 0.74 5.44 1.75
C PHE A 10 0.06 5.32 3.09
N VAL A 11 -0.06 4.09 3.58
CA VAL A 11 -0.67 3.78 4.87
C VAL A 11 0.26 2.92 5.71
N LEU A 12 0.16 3.03 7.02
CA LEU A 12 0.84 2.15 7.97
C LEU A 12 -0.14 1.07 8.42
N CYS A 13 0.25 -0.19 8.29
CA CYS A 13 -0.50 -1.30 8.87
C CYS A 13 -0.36 -1.25 10.40
N MET A 14 -1.48 -1.20 11.12
CA MET A 14 -1.52 -1.22 12.58
C MET A 14 -1.72 -2.64 13.10
N GLU A 15 -2.53 -3.42 12.40
CA GLU A 15 -2.91 -4.79 12.73
C GLU A 15 -3.03 -5.61 11.46
N ALA A 16 -2.57 -6.85 11.50
CA ALA A 16 -2.67 -7.81 10.42
C ALA A 16 -3.25 -9.11 10.97
N ASP A 17 -4.18 -9.71 10.23
CA ASP A 17 -4.68 -11.05 10.51
C ASP A 17 -3.56 -12.09 10.32
N ALA A 18 -3.68 -13.24 10.99
CA ALA A 18 -2.69 -14.32 10.91
C ALA A 18 -2.50 -14.90 9.50
N ASP A 19 -3.54 -14.79 8.67
CA ASP A 19 -3.56 -15.28 7.27
C ASP A 19 -3.26 -14.16 6.25
N SER A 20 -2.90 -12.96 6.71
CA SER A 20 -2.58 -11.84 5.83
C SER A 20 -1.08 -11.76 5.54
N ASP A 21 -0.71 -11.47 4.30
CA ASP A 21 0.67 -11.10 3.89
C ASP A 21 1.08 -9.68 4.33
N LEU A 22 0.46 -9.19 5.41
CA LEU A 22 0.74 -7.87 5.96
C LEU A 22 1.58 -8.01 7.23
N THR A 23 2.55 -7.11 7.37
CA THR A 23 3.41 -6.98 8.52
C THR A 23 2.96 -5.75 9.33
N PRO A 24 2.55 -5.91 10.60
CA PRO A 24 2.22 -4.79 11.46
C PRO A 24 3.37 -3.79 11.57
N ARG A 25 3.05 -2.50 11.58
CA ARG A 25 3.98 -1.35 11.64
C ARG A 25 4.83 -1.17 10.37
N LYS A 26 4.49 -1.83 9.27
CA LYS A 26 5.07 -1.60 7.94
C LYS A 26 4.18 -0.69 7.10
N GLY A 27 4.81 0.10 6.23
CA GLY A 27 4.13 1.02 5.31
C GLY A 27 3.83 0.34 3.97
N TYR A 28 2.66 0.63 3.41
CA TYR A 28 2.15 0.03 2.18
C TYR A 28 1.58 1.07 1.21
N ASP A 29 1.65 0.74 -0.09
CA ASP A 29 1.04 1.53 -1.17
C ASP A 29 -0.46 1.22 -1.30
N VAL A 30 -1.27 2.27 -1.40
CA VAL A 30 -2.71 2.15 -1.66
C VAL A 30 -3.01 2.52 -3.12
N LEU A 31 -3.65 1.60 -3.82
CA LEU A 31 -4.22 1.83 -5.14
C LEU A 31 -5.59 2.49 -5.00
N ALA A 32 -5.84 3.51 -5.84
CA ALA A 32 -7.12 4.20 -5.85
C ALA A 32 -8.23 3.25 -6.33
N ASP A 33 -9.14 2.89 -5.42
CA ASP A 33 -10.33 2.11 -5.71
C ASP A 33 -11.55 2.73 -5.00
N PRO A 34 -12.23 3.69 -5.66
CA PRO A 34 -13.37 4.38 -5.06
C PRO A 34 -14.54 3.45 -4.72
N LYS A 35 -14.61 2.25 -5.32
CA LYS A 35 -15.66 1.28 -4.98
C LYS A 35 -15.31 0.62 -3.65
N ALA A 36 -14.09 0.10 -3.51
CA ALA A 36 -13.61 -0.49 -2.26
C ALA A 36 -13.66 0.51 -1.09
N GLU A 37 -13.23 1.75 -1.31
CA GLU A 37 -13.24 2.78 -0.25
C GLU A 37 -14.65 3.06 0.27
N ARG A 38 -15.66 3.04 -0.61
CA ARG A 38 -17.07 3.20 -0.20
C ARG A 38 -17.60 2.02 0.61
N GLU A 39 -16.99 0.85 0.46
CA GLU A 39 -17.34 -0.37 1.20
C GLU A 39 -16.47 -0.56 2.45
N GLY A 40 -15.58 0.39 2.78
CA GLY A 40 -14.72 0.32 3.97
C GLY A 40 -13.42 -0.48 3.75
N PHE A 41 -12.99 -0.67 2.51
CA PHE A 41 -11.78 -1.41 2.15
C PHE A 41 -10.74 -0.51 1.47
N LEU A 42 -9.47 -0.87 1.62
CA LEU A 42 -8.35 -0.31 0.88
C LEU A 42 -7.75 -1.39 -0.03
N ARG A 43 -7.47 -1.01 -1.28
CA ARG A 43 -6.69 -1.84 -2.20
C ARG A 43 -5.22 -1.59 -1.97
N VAL A 44 -4.54 -2.52 -1.31
CA VAL A 44 -3.14 -2.39 -0.86
C VAL A 44 -2.25 -3.33 -1.66
N LEU A 45 -1.08 -2.85 -2.05
CA LEU A 45 -0.01 -3.69 -2.59
C LEU A 45 0.78 -4.31 -1.43
N ASP A 46 0.82 -5.63 -1.36
CA ASP A 46 1.50 -6.38 -0.30
C ASP A 46 3.01 -6.58 -0.57
N GLU A 47 3.66 -7.51 0.14
CA GLU A 47 5.08 -7.82 -0.04
C GLU A 47 5.40 -8.59 -1.34
N SER A 48 4.43 -9.32 -1.89
CA SER A 48 4.51 -9.93 -3.24
C SER A 48 4.49 -8.84 -4.32
N GLY A 49 3.86 -7.71 -4.03
CA GLY A 49 3.53 -6.68 -5.00
C GLY A 49 2.22 -6.98 -5.73
N ASP A 50 1.42 -7.90 -5.20
CA ASP A 50 0.05 -8.17 -5.63
C ASP A 50 -0.91 -7.23 -4.90
N ASP A 51 -2.03 -6.89 -5.55
CA ASP A 51 -3.04 -6.01 -4.95
C ASP A 51 -4.20 -6.80 -4.33
N TYR A 52 -4.44 -6.55 -3.05
CA TYR A 52 -5.53 -7.16 -2.29
C TYR A 52 -6.40 -6.11 -1.59
N LEU A 53 -7.62 -6.50 -1.22
CA LEU A 53 -8.53 -5.67 -0.45
C LEU A 53 -8.43 -6.03 1.03
N TYR A 54 -8.17 -5.02 1.85
CA TYR A 54 -8.11 -5.16 3.30
C TYR A 54 -9.06 -4.15 3.96
N PRO A 55 -9.61 -4.47 5.15
CA PRO A 55 -10.40 -3.51 5.91
C PRO A 55 -9.60 -2.24 6.16
N ALA A 56 -10.22 -1.07 5.93
CA ALA A 56 -9.54 0.21 6.09
C ALA A 56 -9.07 0.46 7.53
N ASP A 57 -9.77 -0.12 8.51
CA ASP A 57 -9.48 0.02 9.94
C ASP A 57 -8.17 -0.67 10.37
N CYS A 58 -7.62 -1.57 9.54
CA CYS A 58 -6.29 -2.15 9.76
C CYS A 58 -5.17 -1.10 9.59
N PHE A 59 -5.47 0.08 9.03
CA PHE A 59 -4.46 1.03 8.59
C PHE A 59 -4.68 2.44 9.10
N VAL A 60 -3.57 3.18 9.19
CA VAL A 60 -3.56 4.62 9.42
C VAL A 60 -2.89 5.32 8.26
N ASP A 61 -3.51 6.38 7.74
CA ASP A 61 -2.88 7.26 6.75
C ASP A 61 -1.77 8.07 7.42
N ILE A 62 -0.55 7.96 6.89
CA ILE A 62 0.64 8.59 7.46
C ILE A 62 1.04 9.88 6.75
N GLY A 63 0.26 10.36 5.78
CA GLY A 63 0.41 11.70 5.22
C GLY A 63 1.81 12.06 4.74
N LEU A 64 2.52 11.12 4.09
CA LEU A 64 3.94 11.29 3.78
C LEU A 64 4.24 12.56 2.96
N PRO A 65 5.35 13.28 3.27
CA PRO A 65 5.75 14.43 2.47
C PRO A 65 6.10 13.99 1.04
N PRO A 66 5.93 14.86 0.02
CA PRO A 66 6.17 14.51 -1.38
C PRO A 66 7.54 13.90 -1.66
N THR A 67 8.57 14.32 -0.91
CA THR A 67 9.93 13.77 -1.03
C THR A 67 10.01 12.31 -0.58
N ALA A 68 9.32 11.94 0.50
CA ALA A 68 9.25 10.55 0.96
C ALA A 68 8.46 9.68 -0.02
N LYS A 69 7.28 10.16 -0.47
CA LYS A 69 6.47 9.47 -1.48
C LYS A 69 7.30 9.10 -2.70
N ARG A 70 8.02 10.05 -3.30
CA ARG A 70 8.88 9.83 -4.47
C ARG A 70 9.95 8.75 -4.27
N ARG A 71 10.49 8.61 -3.05
CA ARG A 71 11.53 7.61 -2.75
C ARG A 71 10.95 6.22 -2.51
N LEU A 72 9.74 6.15 -1.98
CA LEU A 72 9.08 4.87 -1.67
C LEU A 72 8.41 4.23 -2.90
N VAL A 73 7.97 5.01 -3.91
CA VAL A 73 7.48 4.43 -5.19
C VAL A 73 8.56 3.66 -5.98
N HIS A 74 9.82 3.69 -5.54
CA HIS A 74 10.93 2.91 -6.10
C HIS A 74 11.47 1.86 -5.12
N PHE A 75 10.94 1.80 -3.90
CA PHE A 75 11.30 0.77 -2.93
C PHE A 75 10.48 -0.50 -3.21
N ARG A 76 10.60 -1.02 -4.43
CA ARG A 76 10.29 -2.41 -4.71
C ARG A 76 11.64 -3.10 -4.66
N GLU A 77 11.84 -4.03 -3.73
CA GLU A 77 13.08 -4.78 -3.66
C GLU A 77 13.40 -5.30 -5.06
N GLU A 78 14.48 -4.78 -5.66
CA GLU A 78 15.20 -5.56 -6.65
C GLU A 78 15.61 -6.81 -5.88
N VAL A 79 14.96 -7.93 -6.17
CA VAL A 79 15.49 -9.25 -5.83
C VAL A 79 16.86 -9.28 -6.50
N SER A 80 17.90 -8.94 -5.74
CA SER A 80 19.27 -9.00 -6.23
C SER A 80 19.45 -10.44 -6.69
N PRO A 81 19.83 -10.70 -7.95
CA PRO A 81 20.37 -12.00 -8.28
C PRO A 81 21.56 -12.20 -7.34
N VAL A 82 21.44 -13.17 -6.43
CA VAL A 82 22.59 -13.66 -5.67
C VAL A 82 23.60 -14.11 -6.72
N THR A 83 24.74 -13.44 -6.78
CA THR A 83 25.88 -13.88 -7.58
C THR A 83 26.53 -15.08 -6.92
#